data_AF-A0A816DGL7-F1
#
_entry.id   AF-A0A816DGL7-F1
#
_cell.length_a   1.000
_cell.length_b   1.000
_cell.length_c   1.000
_cell.angle_alpha   90.00
_cell.angle_beta   90.00
_cell.angle_gamma   90.00
#
_symmetry.space_group_name_H-M   'P 1'
#
loop_
_entity.id
_entity.type
_entity.pdbx_description
1 polymer ?
#
loop_
_entity_poly.entity_id
_entity_poly.type
_entity_poly.pdbx_seq_one_letter_code
_entity_poly.pdbx_strand_id
1 'polypeptide(L)'
;FIINNSSKQAIDLFNEIKDPNEIIITLFFNACAQLGTGKELILLKSISSKISNSFYSDPYVVTSLIDAFMKCGDVTSAEASFDRSTKKTTPVYGAMMKGFIINNLSQQAIDLFNE
;
A
#
# COMPACT_ATOMS: atom_id res chain seq x y z
N PHE A 1 -17.02 -14.26 -13.61
CA PHE A 1 -16.15 -14.34 -14.81
C PHE A 1 -15.65 -12.99 -15.33
N ILE A 2 -16.46 -11.92 -15.37
CA ILE A 2 -16.00 -10.57 -15.80
C ILE A 2 -15.03 -9.92 -14.79
N ILE A 3 -15.07 -10.36 -13.53
CA ILE A 3 -14.47 -9.68 -12.37
C ILE A 3 -12.92 -9.76 -12.31
N ASN A 4 -12.29 -10.80 -12.88
CA ASN A 4 -10.83 -10.98 -12.85
C ASN A 4 -10.10 -10.30 -14.02
N ASN A 5 -10.82 -9.80 -15.02
CA ASN A 5 -10.20 -9.34 -16.25
C ASN A 5 -9.43 -8.02 -16.06
N SER A 6 -10.00 -7.06 -15.31
CA SER A 6 -9.37 -5.75 -15.09
C SER A 6 -8.14 -5.82 -14.21
N SER A 7 -8.18 -6.59 -13.11
CA SER A 7 -7.00 -6.79 -12.25
C SER A 7 -5.88 -7.51 -13.00
N LYS A 8 -6.22 -8.50 -13.83
CA LYS A 8 -5.24 -9.18 -14.67
C LYS A 8 -4.60 -8.23 -15.68
N GLN A 9 -5.40 -7.45 -16.40
CA GLN A 9 -4.90 -6.45 -17.36
C GLN A 9 -3.97 -5.44 -16.71
N ALA A 10 -4.31 -4.93 -15.52
CA ALA A 10 -3.45 -3.99 -14.82
C ALA A 10 -2.14 -4.64 -14.35
N ILE A 11 -2.16 -5.91 -13.95
CA ILE A 11 -0.94 -6.68 -13.65
C ILE A 11 -0.11 -6.90 -14.91
N ASP A 12 -0.74 -7.25 -16.04
CA ASP A 12 -0.05 -7.47 -17.32
C ASP A 12 0.62 -6.18 -17.78
N LEU A 13 -0.09 -5.04 -17.76
CA LEU A 13 0.45 -3.72 -18.05
C LEU A 13 1.61 -3.34 -17.12
N PHE A 14 1.50 -3.63 -15.82
CA PHE A 14 2.59 -3.38 -14.88
C PHE A 14 3.83 -4.24 -15.22
N ASN A 15 3.65 -5.49 -15.65
CA ASN A 15 4.77 -6.36 -16.03
C ASN A 15 5.44 -5.95 -17.35
N GLU A 16 4.75 -5.19 -18.22
CA GLU A 16 5.35 -4.61 -19.43
C GLU A 16 6.34 -3.48 -19.11
N ILE A 17 6.23 -2.85 -17.92
CA ILE A 17 7.14 -1.81 -17.47
C ILE A 17 8.47 -2.47 -17.06
N LYS A 18 9.49 -2.30 -17.90
CA LYS A 18 10.84 -2.75 -17.60
C LYS A 18 11.42 -1.84 -16.50
N ASP A 19 11.69 -2.41 -15.33
CA ASP A 19 12.23 -1.74 -14.15
C ASP A 19 11.34 -0.57 -13.65
N PRO A 20 10.15 -0.86 -13.08
CA PRO A 20 9.27 0.18 -12.57
C PRO A 20 9.97 0.96 -11.45
N ASN A 21 10.00 2.28 -11.58
CA ASN A 21 10.60 3.16 -10.58
C ASN A 21 9.60 3.54 -9.47
N GLU A 22 10.09 4.24 -8.46
CA GLU A 22 9.34 4.71 -7.29
C GLU A 22 8.11 5.54 -7.66
N ILE A 23 8.19 6.34 -8.73
CA ILE A 23 7.09 7.19 -9.20
C ILE A 23 5.93 6.33 -9.70
N ILE A 24 6.21 5.39 -10.60
CA ILE A 24 5.19 4.51 -11.19
C ILE A 24 4.53 3.66 -10.10
N ILE A 25 5.33 3.09 -9.20
CA ILE A 25 4.83 2.26 -8.09
C ILE A 25 3.93 3.08 -7.17
N THR A 26 4.36 4.30 -6.81
CA THR A 26 3.57 5.21 -5.95
C THR A 26 2.24 5.58 -6.58
N LEU A 27 2.24 5.93 -7.88
CA LEU A 27 1.01 6.26 -8.61
C LEU A 27 0.05 5.07 -8.66
N PHE A 28 0.57 3.87 -8.89
CA PHE A 28 -0.22 2.65 -8.93
C PHE A 28 -0.92 2.38 -7.58
N PHE A 29 -0.18 2.46 -6.46
CA PHE A 29 -0.76 2.25 -5.13
C PHE A 29 -1.77 3.35 -4.77
N ASN A 30 -1.51 4.61 -5.12
CA ASN A 30 -2.47 5.69 -4.93
C ASN A 30 -3.78 5.44 -5.72
N ALA A 31 -3.70 4.92 -6.94
CA ALA A 31 -4.89 4.55 -7.71
C ALA A 31 -5.70 3.44 -7.02
N CYS A 32 -5.01 2.42 -6.49
CA CYS A 32 -5.66 1.36 -5.69
C CYS A 32 -6.33 1.92 -4.44
N ALA A 33 -5.65 2.84 -3.75
CA ALA A 33 -6.13 3.50 -2.55
C ALA A 33 -7.41 4.31 -2.80
N GLN A 34 -7.55 4.96 -3.97
CA GLN A 34 -8.76 5.72 -4.30
C GLN A 34 -10.00 4.84 -4.48
N LEU A 35 -9.82 3.61 -4.95
CA LEU A 35 -10.91 2.68 -5.18
C LEU A 35 -11.30 1.93 -3.90
N GLY A 36 -10.32 1.51 -3.10
CA GLY A 36 -10.53 0.94 -1.76
C GLY A 36 -11.44 -0.30 -1.72
N THR A 37 -11.52 -1.09 -2.80
CA THR A 37 -12.37 -2.28 -2.83
C THR A 37 -11.55 -3.57 -2.72
N GLY A 38 -12.23 -4.67 -2.40
CA GLY A 38 -11.58 -6.00 -2.34
C GLY A 38 -10.93 -6.44 -3.66
N LYS A 39 -11.32 -5.89 -4.82
CA LYS A 39 -10.68 -6.20 -6.11
C LYS A 39 -9.29 -5.59 -6.20
N GLU A 40 -9.14 -4.34 -5.75
CA GLU A 40 -7.84 -3.68 -5.72
C GLU A 40 -6.92 -4.33 -4.70
N LEU A 41 -7.46 -4.90 -3.61
CA LEU A 41 -6.64 -5.64 -2.66
C LEU A 41 -5.87 -6.81 -3.30
N ILE A 42 -6.52 -7.60 -4.17
CA ILE A 42 -5.87 -8.73 -4.88
C ILE A 42 -4.71 -8.22 -5.74
N LEU A 43 -4.95 -7.13 -6.46
CA LEU A 43 -3.98 -6.49 -7.33
C LEU A 43 -2.84 -5.84 -6.54
N LEU A 44 -3.16 -5.17 -5.44
CA LEU A 44 -2.22 -4.55 -4.51
C LEU A 44 -1.26 -5.60 -3.93
N LYS A 45 -1.77 -6.76 -3.47
CA LYS A 45 -0.96 -7.89 -3.02
C LYS A 45 -0.09 -8.48 -4.13
N SER A 46 -0.65 -8.63 -5.33
CA SER A 46 0.06 -9.19 -6.48
C SER A 46 1.22 -8.30 -6.93
N ILE A 47 1.07 -6.97 -6.91
CA ILE A 47 2.13 -6.05 -7.29
C ILE A 47 3.12 -5.82 -6.14
N SER A 48 2.66 -5.64 -4.90
CA SER A 48 3.55 -5.45 -3.73
C SER A 48 4.47 -6.64 -3.45
N SER A 49 4.08 -7.87 -3.84
CA SER A 49 4.95 -9.04 -3.76
C SER A 49 6.04 -9.09 -4.85
N LYS A 50 5.89 -8.32 -5.94
CA LYS A 50 6.84 -8.27 -7.06
C LYS A 50 7.83 -7.11 -6.97
N ILE A 51 7.53 -6.05 -6.23
CA ILE A 51 8.44 -4.91 -6.09
C ILE A 51 9.69 -5.30 -5.29
N SER A 52 10.83 -4.72 -5.67
CA SER A 52 12.10 -4.91 -4.96
C SER A 52 12.03 -4.44 -3.51
N ASN A 53 12.78 -5.10 -2.62
CA ASN A 53 12.92 -4.68 -1.23
C ASN A 53 13.52 -3.27 -1.08
N SER A 54 14.27 -2.80 -2.09
CA SER A 54 14.82 -1.44 -2.09
C SER A 54 13.75 -0.35 -2.01
N PHE A 55 12.53 -0.62 -2.50
CA PHE A 55 11.44 0.36 -2.44
C PHE A 55 10.90 0.61 -1.04
N TYR A 56 11.14 -0.29 -0.08
CA TYR A 56 10.79 -0.05 1.34
C TYR A 56 11.74 0.94 2.04
N SER A 57 12.72 1.49 1.30
CA SER A 57 13.53 2.63 1.75
C SER A 57 13.02 3.99 1.24
N ASP A 58 12.07 3.97 0.29
CA ASP A 58 11.42 5.16 -0.23
C ASP A 58 10.15 5.47 0.58
N PRO A 59 10.09 6.61 1.30
CA PRO A 59 8.93 6.93 2.14
C PRO A 59 7.66 7.18 1.32
N TYR A 60 7.74 7.62 0.06
CA TYR A 60 6.57 7.84 -0.79
C TYR A 60 5.95 6.52 -1.23
N VAL A 61 6.79 5.55 -1.62
CA VAL A 61 6.32 4.20 -1.97
C VAL A 61 5.69 3.52 -0.76
N VAL A 62 6.37 3.56 0.39
CA VAL A 62 5.84 2.96 1.63
C VAL A 62 4.54 3.63 2.07
N THR A 63 4.48 4.96 2.06
CA THR A 63 3.27 5.71 2.47
C THR A 63 2.08 5.38 1.57
N SER A 64 2.28 5.35 0.25
CA SER A 64 1.20 5.01 -0.70
C SER A 64 0.75 3.56 -0.58
N LEU A 65 1.68 2.63 -0.33
CA LEU A 65 1.37 1.22 -0.10
C LEU A 65 0.53 1.02 1.18
N ILE A 66 0.92 1.68 2.28
CA ILE A 66 0.18 1.66 3.55
C ILE A 66 -1.23 2.24 3.37
N ASP A 67 -1.37 3.43 2.78
CA ASP A 67 -2.68 4.07 2.57
C ASP A 67 -3.58 3.20 1.68
N ALA A 68 -3.01 2.51 0.68
CA ALA A 68 -3.74 1.58 -0.17
C ALA A 68 -4.24 0.35 0.59
N PHE A 69 -3.38 -0.32 1.38
CA PHE A 69 -3.78 -1.49 2.17
C PHE A 69 -4.84 -1.11 3.21
N MET A 70 -4.63 0.01 3.92
CA MET A 70 -5.56 0.50 4.94
C MET A 70 -6.94 0.82 4.36
N LYS A 71 -7.01 1.50 3.21
CA LYS A 71 -8.29 1.78 2.56
C LYS A 71 -8.98 0.55 1.98
N CYS A 72 -8.21 -0.50 1.65
CA CYS A 72 -8.76 -1.81 1.29
C CYS A 72 -9.14 -2.66 2.51
N GLY A 73 -8.94 -2.16 3.74
CA GLY A 73 -9.24 -2.87 4.98
C GLY A 73 -8.23 -3.95 5.38
N ASP A 74 -7.07 -4.05 4.70
CA ASP A 74 -6.03 -5.03 5.01
C ASP A 74 -4.98 -4.43 5.95
N VAL A 75 -5.38 -4.27 7.21
CA VAL A 75 -4.55 -3.67 8.25
C VAL A 75 -3.25 -4.45 8.46
N THR A 76 -3.32 -5.79 8.45
CA THR A 76 -2.15 -6.66 8.65
C THR A 76 -1.07 -6.43 7.58
N SER A 77 -1.46 -6.27 6.31
CA SER A 77 -0.49 -5.99 5.24
C SER A 77 0.08 -4.58 5.32
N ALA A 78 -0.70 -3.62 5.82
CA ALA A 78 -0.23 -2.26 6.08
C ALA A 78 0.82 -2.24 7.21
N GLU A 79 0.54 -2.91 8.34
CA GLU A 79 1.49 -3.05 9.46
C GLU A 79 2.78 -3.74 9.01
N ALA A 80 2.69 -4.84 8.26
CA ALA A 80 3.87 -5.52 7.71
C ALA A 80 4.70 -4.59 6.79
N SER A 81 4.06 -3.71 6.03
CA SER A 81 4.74 -2.73 5.17
C SER A 81 5.41 -1.62 5.99
N PHE A 82 4.77 -1.17 7.06
CA PHE A 82 5.31 -0.21 8.01
C PHE A 82 6.55 -0.77 8.74
N ASP A 83 6.47 -2.00 9.22
CA ASP A 83 7.58 -2.68 9.90
C ASP A 83 8.78 -2.85 8.98
N ARG A 84 8.52 -3.25 7.73
CA ARG A 84 9.54 -3.41 6.70
C ARG A 84 10.18 -2.10 6.26
N SER A 85 9.52 -0.96 6.49
CA SER A 85 10.08 0.34 6.16
C SER A 85 11.36 0.61 6.95
N THR A 86 12.45 0.86 6.21
CA THR A 86 13.74 1.23 6.81
C THR A 86 13.77 2.68 7.27
N LYS A 87 12.83 3.51 6.81
CA LYS A 87 12.71 4.94 7.16
C LYS A 87 11.26 5.29 7.46
N LYS A 88 10.89 5.19 8.75
CA LYS A 88 9.58 5.61 9.26
C LYS A 88 9.56 7.14 9.43
N THR A 89 9.41 7.86 8.32
CA THR A 89 9.30 9.32 8.32
C THR A 89 7.91 9.78 8.76
N THR A 90 7.73 11.08 9.03
CA THR A 90 6.43 11.64 9.42
C THR A 90 5.27 11.24 8.48
N PRO A 91 5.42 11.23 7.14
CA PRO A 91 4.37 10.72 6.25
C PRO A 91 4.01 9.25 6.48
N VAL A 92 4.99 8.39 6.77
CA VAL A 92 4.77 6.94 6.99
C VAL A 92 3.99 6.70 8.29
N TYR A 93 4.35 7.37 9.39
CA TYR A 93 3.57 7.36 10.63
C TYR A 93 2.16 7.92 10.42
N GLY A 94 2.06 9.05 9.72
CA GLY A 94 0.77 9.70 9.41
C GLY A 94 -0.18 8.78 8.64
N ALA A 95 0.35 8.02 7.68
CA ALA A 95 -0.41 7.05 6.92
C ALA A 95 -0.95 5.90 7.81
N MET A 96 -0.12 5.35 8.70
CA MET A 96 -0.57 4.30 9.63
C MET A 96 -1.61 4.82 10.63
N MET A 97 -1.36 5.95 11.28
CA MET A 97 -2.31 6.51 12.25
C MET A 97 -3.68 6.79 11.61
N LYS A 98 -3.68 7.44 10.44
CA LYS A 98 -4.91 7.66 9.66
C LYS A 98 -5.57 6.34 9.29
N GLY A 99 -4.78 5.35 8.86
CA GLY A 99 -5.24 4.02 8.49
C GLY A 99 -5.93 3.28 9.62
N PHE A 100 -5.38 3.33 10.83
CA PHE A 100 -6.01 2.77 12.02
C PHE A 100 -7.34 3.43 12.34
N ILE A 101 -7.42 4.77 12.28
CA ILE A 101 -8.67 5.51 12.54
C ILE A 101 -9.77 5.08 11.56
N ILE A 102 -9.49 5.03 10.25
CA ILE A 102 -10.52 4.65 9.25
C ILE A 102 -10.96 3.18 9.36
N ASN A 103 -10.14 2.33 9.99
CA ASN A 103 -10.47 0.92 10.24
C ASN A 103 -11.04 0.68 11.65
N ASN A 104 -11.45 1.73 12.37
CA ASN A 104 -12.00 1.66 13.73
C ASN A 104 -11.03 1.12 14.79
N LEU A 105 -9.73 1.36 14.60
CA LEU A 105 -8.64 0.91 15.45
C LEU A 105 -7.96 2.08 16.17
N SER A 106 -8.76 3.04 16.65
CA SER A 106 -8.26 4.31 17.22
C SER A 106 -7.26 4.13 18.36
N GLN A 107 -7.35 3.06 19.14
CA GLN A 107 -6.37 2.78 20.21
C GLN A 107 -4.97 2.52 19.63
N GLN A 108 -4.86 1.73 18.57
CA GLN A 108 -3.57 1.49 17.90
C GLN A 108 -2.98 2.78 17.32
N ALA A 109 -3.83 3.69 16.84
CA ALA A 109 -3.37 5.01 16.39
C ALA A 109 -2.78 5.85 17.53
N ILE A 110 -3.39 5.81 18.72
CA ILE A 110 -2.90 6.51 19.92
C ILE A 110 -1.61 5.88 20.41
N ASP A 111 -1.55 4.55 20.46
CA ASP A 111 -0.36 3.83 20.90
C ASP A 111 0.83 4.16 19.99
N LEU A 112 0.61 4.16 18.66
CA LEU A 112 1.63 4.54 17.67
C LEU A 112 2.06 6.02 17.77
N PHE A 113 1.15 6.93 18.16
CA PHE A 113 1.50 8.34 18.36
C PHE A 113 2.41 8.55 19.58
N ASN A 114 2.37 7.63 20.54
CA ASN A 114 3.12 7.71 21.79
C ASN A 114 4.46 6.95 21.78
N GLU A 115 4.80 6.25 20.69
CA GLU A 115 6.15 5.69 20.45
C GLU A 115 7.20 6.80 20.21
#